data_AF-A0A534M9Z6-F1
#
_entry.id   AF-A0A534M9Z6-F1
#
_cell.length_a   1.000
_cell.length_b   1.000
_cell.length_c   1.000
_cell.angle_alpha   90.00
_cell.angle_beta   90.00
_cell.angle_gamma   90.00
#
_symmetry.space_group_name_H-M   'P 1'
#
loop_
_entity.id
_entity.type
_entity.pdbx_description
1 polymer ?
#
loop_
_entity_poly.entity_id
_entity_poly.type
_entity_poly.pdbx_seq_one_letter_code
_entity_poly.pdbx_strand_id
1 'polypeptide(L)'
;MVDEPPETRLLLELAKEAFRQQVAKRVRPLARSYVERWMGCELWLYPSVIQRHGNELHSYKAVVIETLRKTSLDEILSICRTTRPDLDDLWKKPAARDKLKKEIERAIDAVEAS
;
A
#
# COMPACT_ATOMS: atom_id res chain seq x y z
N MET A 1 -26.52 -1.76 10.05
CA MET A 1 -25.25 -1.07 9.82
C MET A 1 -24.84 -0.50 11.16
N VAL A 2 -23.87 -1.10 11.84
CA VAL A 2 -23.35 -0.58 13.10
C VAL A 2 -22.41 0.55 12.72
N ASP A 3 -22.76 1.79 13.05
CA ASP A 3 -21.88 2.95 12.87
C ASP A 3 -20.61 2.69 13.70
N GLU A 4 -19.44 2.72 13.05
CA GLU A 4 -18.16 2.60 13.76
C GLU A 4 -18.05 3.77 14.76
N PRO A 5 -17.52 3.54 15.98
CA PRO A 5 -17.33 4.62 16.94
C PRO A 5 -16.57 5.80 16.31
N PRO A 6 -16.96 7.06 16.57
CA PRO A 6 -16.36 8.23 15.92
C PRO A 6 -14.83 8.29 16.03
N GLU A 7 -14.29 7.84 17.16
CA GLU A 7 -12.84 7.73 17.40
C GLU A 7 -12.18 6.69 16.49
N THR A 8 -12.81 5.52 16.29
CA THR A 8 -12.33 4.48 15.37
C THR A 8 -12.29 4.99 13.94
N ARG A 9 -13.30 5.74 13.53
CA ARG A 9 -13.34 6.38 12.20
C ARG A 9 -12.22 7.39 12.03
N LEU A 10 -11.96 8.24 13.03
CA LEU A 10 -10.85 9.21 13.00
C LEU A 10 -9.48 8.51 12.89
N LEU A 11 -9.25 7.47 13.70
CA LEU A 11 -8.00 6.70 13.67
C LEU A 11 -7.77 6.03 12.32
N LEU A 12 -8.83 5.50 11.71
CA LEU A 12 -8.77 4.90 10.39
C LEU A 12 -8.43 5.93 9.30
N GLU A 13 -9.01 7.12 9.35
CA GLU A 13 -8.68 8.19 8.39
C GLU A 13 -7.24 8.68 8.55
N LEU A 14 -6.75 8.80 9.79
CA LEU A 14 -5.34 9.10 10.05
C LEU A 14 -4.41 7.98 9.54
N ALA A 15 -4.79 6.71 9.72
CA ALA A 15 -4.02 5.58 9.22
C ALA A 15 -3.97 5.55 7.69
N LYS A 16 -5.10 5.81 7.02
CA LYS A 16 -5.15 5.96 5.55
C LYS A 16 -4.25 7.08 5.07
N GLU A 17 -4.34 8.26 5.69
CA GLU A 17 -3.51 9.41 5.31
C GLU A 17 -2.02 9.11 5.50
N ALA A 18 -1.64 8.51 6.63
CA ALA A 18 -0.28 8.06 6.86
C ALA A 18 0.18 7.04 5.80
N PHE A 19 -0.68 6.09 5.43
CA PHE A 19 -0.40 5.11 4.38
C PHE A 19 -0.16 5.79 3.02
N ARG A 20 -1.01 6.75 2.62
CA ARG A 20 -0.83 7.53 1.38
C ARG A 20 0.53 8.24 1.35
N GLN A 21 0.92 8.87 2.46
CA GLN A 21 2.21 9.55 2.58
C GLN A 21 3.39 8.58 2.47
N GLN A 22 3.27 7.38 3.05
CA GLN A 22 4.30 6.35 2.91
C GLN A 22 4.42 5.81 1.48
N VAL A 23 3.30 5.63 0.78
CA VAL A 23 3.30 5.29 -0.65
C VAL A 23 4.09 6.34 -1.43
N ALA A 24 3.75 7.63 -1.28
CA ALA A 24 4.45 8.71 -1.96
C ALA A 24 5.95 8.73 -1.62
N LYS A 25 6.31 8.61 -0.33
CA LYS A 25 7.70 8.59 0.13
C LYS A 25 8.50 7.45 -0.50
N ARG A 26 7.89 6.27 -0.65
CA ARG A 26 8.55 5.08 -1.22
C ARG A 26 8.63 5.11 -2.73
N VAL A 27 7.64 5.68 -3.41
CA VAL A 27 7.61 5.81 -4.89
C VAL A 27 8.58 6.87 -5.38
N ARG A 28 8.73 7.99 -4.65
CA ARG A 28 9.56 9.13 -5.05
C ARG A 28 10.98 8.73 -5.54
N PRO A 29 11.76 7.88 -4.86
CA PRO A 29 13.10 7.51 -5.30
C PRO A 29 13.17 6.39 -6.35
N LEU A 30 12.05 5.79 -6.79
CA LEU A 30 12.12 4.58 -7.63
C LEU A 30 12.62 4.86 -9.05
N ALA A 31 13.63 4.12 -9.50
CA ALA A 31 14.04 4.16 -10.90
C ALA A 31 12.97 3.51 -11.80
N ARG A 32 12.90 3.91 -13.08
CA ARG A 32 12.00 3.30 -14.07
C ARG A 32 12.16 1.78 -14.14
N SER A 33 13.41 1.31 -14.24
CA SER A 33 13.76 -0.11 -14.30
C SER A 33 13.27 -0.90 -13.07
N TYR A 34 13.24 -0.26 -11.90
CA TYR A 34 12.68 -0.87 -10.70
C TYR A 34 11.18 -1.10 -10.85
N VAL A 35 10.45 -0.10 -11.36
CA VAL A 35 9.00 -0.18 -11.56
C VAL A 35 8.64 -1.23 -12.60
N GLU A 36 9.41 -1.32 -13.69
CA GLU A 36 9.22 -2.36 -14.72
C GLU A 36 9.40 -3.77 -14.14
N ARG A 37 10.46 -4.01 -13.36
CA ARG A 37 10.69 -5.29 -12.67
C ARG A 37 9.65 -5.60 -11.60
N TRP A 38 9.20 -4.58 -10.87
CA TRP A 38 8.12 -4.70 -9.90
C TRP A 38 6.82 -5.16 -10.58
N MET A 39 6.41 -4.52 -11.68
CA MET A 39 5.26 -4.96 -12.48
C MET A 39 5.46 -6.38 -13.05
N GLY A 40 6.69 -6.74 -13.41
CA GLY A 40 7.10 -8.09 -13.81
C GLY A 40 7.04 -9.13 -12.69
N CYS A 41 6.57 -8.77 -11.48
CA CYS A 41 6.51 -9.63 -10.29
C CYS A 41 7.87 -10.14 -9.78
N GLU A 42 8.98 -9.57 -10.25
CA GLU A 42 10.33 -9.92 -9.80
C GLU A 42 10.65 -9.36 -8.40
N LEU A 43 9.97 -8.27 -8.03
CA LEU A 43 10.20 -7.55 -6.78
C LEU A 43 8.93 -7.49 -5.94
N TRP A 44 9.09 -7.57 -4.62
CA TRP A 44 8.00 -7.49 -3.65
C TRP A 44 8.31 -6.42 -2.60
N LEU A 45 7.33 -5.56 -2.33
CA LEU A 45 7.53 -4.42 -1.42
C LEU A 45 7.20 -4.79 0.03
N TYR A 46 6.14 -5.57 0.23
CA TYR A 46 5.63 -5.87 1.57
C TYR A 46 6.57 -6.69 2.49
N PRO A 47 7.43 -7.64 2.04
CA PRO A 47 8.22 -8.46 2.98
C PRO A 47 9.18 -7.61 3.84
N SER A 48 9.76 -6.58 3.22
CA SER A 48 10.66 -5.63 3.89
C SER A 48 9.97 -4.80 4.97
N VAL A 49 8.66 -4.58 4.86
CA VAL A 49 7.88 -3.78 5.82
C VAL A 49 7.59 -4.63 7.05
N ILE A 50 7.20 -5.89 6.86
CA ILE A 50 6.84 -6.80 7.95
C ILE A 50 8.05 -7.12 8.83
N GLN A 51 9.19 -7.41 8.22
CA GLN A 51 10.43 -7.67 8.97
C GLN A 51 10.84 -6.48 9.85
N ARG A 52 10.57 -5.25 9.40
CA ARG A 52 10.99 -4.02 10.09
C ARG A 52 10.02 -3.58 11.19
N HIS A 53 8.75 -3.95 11.08
CA HIS A 53 7.66 -3.41 11.91
C HIS A 53 6.81 -4.51 12.58
N GLY A 54 7.39 -5.70 12.82
CA GLY A 54 6.63 -6.85 13.32
C GLY A 54 5.88 -6.60 14.63
N ASN A 55 6.49 -5.86 15.57
CA ASN A 55 5.86 -5.54 16.84
C ASN A 55 4.67 -4.57 16.67
N GLU A 56 4.84 -3.54 15.84
CA GLU A 56 3.78 -2.57 15.56
C GLU A 56 2.63 -3.20 14.77
N LEU A 57 2.93 -4.10 13.84
CA LEU A 57 1.92 -4.85 13.10
C LEU A 57 1.10 -5.75 14.01
N HIS A 58 1.71 -6.35 15.04
CA HIS A 58 0.98 -7.12 16.04
C HIS A 58 0.01 -6.23 16.85
N SER A 59 0.47 -5.08 17.33
CA SER A 59 -0.36 -4.17 18.15
C SER A 59 -1.48 -3.49 17.37
N TYR A 60 -1.26 -3.16 16.08
CA TYR A 60 -2.21 -2.40 15.26
C TYR A 60 -2.82 -3.23 14.12
N LYS A 61 -2.78 -4.56 14.23
CA LYS A 61 -3.19 -5.53 13.20
C LYS A 61 -4.52 -5.18 12.52
N ALA A 62 -5.56 -4.93 13.31
CA ALA A 62 -6.90 -4.62 12.79
C ALA A 62 -6.91 -3.34 11.96
N VAL A 63 -6.30 -2.26 12.46
CA VAL A 63 -6.23 -0.96 11.77
C VAL A 63 -5.43 -1.07 10.48
N VAL A 64 -4.32 -1.83 10.48
CA VAL A 64 -3.49 -2.06 9.29
C VAL A 64 -4.27 -2.83 8.23
N ILE A 65 -4.92 -3.94 8.60
CA ILE A 65 -5.72 -4.74 7.66
C ILE A 65 -6.88 -3.91 7.09
N GLU A 66 -7.60 -3.17 7.93
CA GLU A 66 -8.68 -2.31 7.46
C GLU A 66 -8.18 -1.21 6.53
N THR A 67 -7.03 -0.60 6.83
CA THR A 67 -6.43 0.42 5.97
C THR A 67 -6.07 -0.17 4.60
N LEU A 68 -5.45 -1.36 4.56
CA LEU A 68 -5.11 -2.05 3.32
C LEU A 68 -6.35 -2.44 2.51
N ARG A 69 -7.44 -2.87 3.17
CA ARG A 69 -8.70 -3.26 2.51
C ARG A 69 -9.53 -2.06 2.03
N LYS A 70 -9.58 -0.98 2.81
CA LYS A 70 -10.42 0.20 2.54
C LYS A 70 -9.73 1.24 1.64
N THR A 71 -8.41 1.19 1.47
CA THR A 71 -7.71 2.08 0.52
C THR A 71 -7.84 1.54 -0.89
N SER A 72 -8.36 2.35 -1.82
CA SER A 72 -8.60 1.87 -3.18
C SER A 72 -7.31 1.76 -4.01
N LEU A 73 -7.24 0.78 -4.91
CA LEU A 73 -6.09 0.63 -5.82
C LEU A 73 -5.93 1.85 -6.73
N ASP A 74 -7.04 2.44 -7.17
CA ASP A 74 -7.04 3.62 -8.04
C ASP A 74 -6.46 4.85 -7.35
N GLU A 75 -6.75 5.01 -6.05
CA GLU A 75 -6.19 6.06 -5.21
C GLU A 75 -4.68 5.89 -5.02
N ILE A 76 -4.22 4.67 -4.72
CA ILE A 76 -2.78 4.38 -4.62
C ILE A 76 -2.06 4.65 -5.94
N LEU A 77 -2.62 4.20 -7.08
CA LEU A 77 -2.07 4.48 -8.40
C LEU A 77 -2.11 5.97 -8.75
N SER A 78 -3.13 6.70 -8.29
CA SER A 78 -3.19 8.17 -8.42
C SER A 78 -2.04 8.84 -7.67
N ILE A 79 -1.72 8.37 -6.45
CA ILE A 79 -0.57 8.85 -5.68
C ILE A 79 0.73 8.55 -6.42
N CYS A 80 0.89 7.34 -6.98
CA CYS A 80 2.08 6.99 -7.77
C CYS A 80 2.28 7.93 -8.95
N ARG A 81 1.20 8.20 -9.72
CA ARG A 81 1.22 9.11 -10.88
C ARG A 81 1.55 10.55 -10.49
N THR A 82 0.91 11.06 -9.44
CA THR A 82 1.16 12.42 -8.93
C THR A 82 2.59 12.57 -8.38
N THR A 83 3.10 11.53 -7.72
CA THR A 83 4.45 11.55 -7.12
C THR A 83 5.56 11.42 -8.16
N ARG A 84 5.33 10.61 -9.20
CA ARG A 84 6.28 10.32 -10.29
C ARG A 84 5.58 10.40 -11.65
N PRO A 85 5.26 11.62 -12.11
CA PRO A 85 4.57 11.81 -13.39
C PRO A 85 5.42 11.36 -14.59
N ASP A 86 6.74 11.33 -14.45
CA ASP A 86 7.68 10.81 -15.45
C ASP A 86 7.53 9.29 -15.69
N LEU A 87 6.84 8.57 -14.80
CA LEU A 87 6.58 7.13 -14.90
C LEU A 87 5.08 6.82 -15.16
N ASP A 88 4.28 7.83 -15.51
CA ASP A 88 2.82 7.69 -15.71
C ASP A 88 2.45 6.61 -16.74
N ASP A 89 3.26 6.44 -17.79
CA ASP A 89 3.08 5.40 -18.80
C ASP A 89 3.14 3.98 -18.21
N LEU A 90 3.94 3.78 -17.15
CA LEU A 90 4.02 2.51 -16.44
C LEU A 90 2.84 2.32 -15.50
N TRP A 91 2.45 3.35 -14.74
CA TRP A 91 1.35 3.29 -13.78
C TRP A 91 -0.02 3.05 -14.43
N LYS A 92 -0.17 3.44 -15.69
CA LYS A 92 -1.38 3.20 -16.49
C LYS A 92 -1.49 1.76 -17.02
N LYS A 93 -0.41 0.97 -16.98
CA LYS A 93 -0.45 -0.42 -17.48
C LYS A 93 -1.33 -1.28 -16.57
N PRO A 94 -2.14 -2.21 -17.12
CA PRO A 94 -2.89 -3.18 -16.31
C PRO A 94 -2.00 -3.96 -15.34
N ALA A 95 -0.77 -4.28 -15.76
CA ALA A 95 0.24 -4.94 -14.93
C ALA A 95 0.55 -4.19 -13.62
N ALA A 96 0.50 -2.85 -13.60
CA ALA A 96 0.71 -2.07 -12.37
C ALA A 96 -0.43 -2.30 -11.38
N ARG A 97 -1.69 -2.28 -11.86
CA ARG A 97 -2.87 -2.56 -11.03
C ARG A 97 -2.86 -3.99 -10.51
N ASP A 98 -2.59 -4.95 -11.39
CA ASP A 98 -2.55 -6.38 -11.03
C ASP A 98 -1.46 -6.67 -10.00
N LYS A 99 -0.28 -6.08 -10.20
CA LYS A 99 0.81 -6.21 -9.24
C LYS A 99 0.47 -5.56 -7.90
N LEU A 100 -0.10 -4.36 -7.91
CA LEU A 100 -0.51 -3.69 -6.68
C LEU A 100 -1.54 -4.50 -5.90
N LYS A 101 -2.53 -5.06 -6.60
CA LYS A 101 -3.52 -5.96 -5.98
C LYS A 101 -2.83 -7.13 -5.26
N LYS A 102 -1.89 -7.80 -5.93
CA LYS A 102 -1.12 -8.90 -5.33
C LYS A 102 -0.26 -8.45 -4.14
N GLU A 103 0.31 -7.25 -4.17
CA GLU A 103 1.06 -6.70 -3.03
C GLU A 103 0.15 -6.50 -1.82
N ILE A 104 -1.06 -5.96 -2.02
CA ILE A 104 -2.03 -5.74 -0.94
C ILE A 104 -2.54 -7.06 -0.37
N GLU A 105 -2.94 -8.01 -1.21
CA GLU A 105 -3.36 -9.35 -0.78
C GLU A 105 -2.27 -10.02 0.06
N ARG A 106 -1.04 -10.03 -0.45
CA ARG A 106 0.08 -10.68 0.24
C ARG A 106 0.51 -9.94 1.52
N ALA A 107 0.35 -8.62 1.56
CA ALA A 107 0.55 -7.85 2.78
C ALA A 107 -0.50 -8.18 3.85
N ILE A 108 -1.77 -8.31 3.47
CA ILE A 108 -2.85 -8.72 4.37
C ILE A 108 -2.56 -10.12 4.93
N ASP A 109 -2.29 -11.11 4.07
CA ASP A 109 -2.02 -12.49 4.49
C ASP A 109 -0.87 -12.55 5.51
N ALA A 110 0.18 -11.79 5.28
CA ALA A 110 1.36 -11.80 6.13
C ALA A 110 1.16 -11.03 7.45
N VAL A 111 0.32 -9.99 7.48
CA VAL A 111 -0.12 -9.35 8.73
C VAL A 111 -1.08 -10.26 9.50
N GLU A 112 -1.94 -11.01 8.81
CA GLU A 112 -2.82 -12.01 9.42
C GLU A 112 -2.03 -13.18 10.04
N ALA A 113 -0.91 -13.57 9.44
CA ALA A 113 -0.02 -14.62 9.96
C ALA A 113 0.94 -14.17 11.08
N SER A 114 1.12 -12.85 11.28
CA SER A 114 1.96 -12.28 12.36
C SER A 114 1.23 -12.11 13.69
#